data_AF-A0A8J4VA42-F1
#
_entry.id   AF-A0A8J4VA42-F1
#
_cell.length_a   1.000
_cell.length_b   1.000
_cell.length_c   1.000
_cell.angle_alpha   90.00
_cell.angle_beta   90.00
_cell.angle_gamma   90.00
#
_symmetry.space_group_name_H-M   'P 1'
#
loop_
_entity.id
_entity.type
_entity.pdbx_description
1 polymer ?
#
loop_
_entity_poly.entity_id
_entity_poly.type
_entity_poly.pdbx_seq_one_letter_code
_entity_poly.pdbx_strand_id
1 'polypeptide(L)'
;MLGFLISGKCEEKLWDSMRASRGGLAFSHLFFANDPILFAKGNMKNCTDFREELCKVLGITSTPNLGKYLGFPLKHLGSTSQDFNFVVERVQNKLQG
;
A
#
# COMPACT_ATOMS: atom_id res chain seq x y z
N MET A 1 5.47 8.71 14.86
CA MET A 1 4.99 7.70 15.83
C MET A 1 4.61 6.39 15.13
N LEU A 2 3.64 6.39 14.20
CA LEU A 2 3.18 5.17 13.51
C LEU A 2 4.25 4.49 12.64
N GLY A 3 4.98 5.25 11.82
CA GLY A 3 6.08 4.69 11.01
C GLY A 3 7.18 4.03 11.82
N PHE A 4 7.52 4.60 12.99
CA PHE A 4 8.49 4.00 13.91
C PHE A 4 8.01 2.66 14.47
N LEU A 5 6.73 2.56 14.85
CA LEU A 5 6.12 1.30 15.31
C LEU A 5 6.17 0.22 14.22
N ILE A 6 5.82 0.58 12.98
CA ILE A 6 5.87 -0.37 11.85
C ILE A 6 7.31 -0.83 11.60
N SER A 7 8.28 0.08 11.61
CA SER A 7 9.70 -0.26 11.46
C SER A 7 10.17 -1.19 12.57
N GLY A 8 9.80 -0.94 13.83
CA GLY A 8 10.10 -1.83 14.95
C GLY A 8 9.52 -3.23 14.74
N LYS A 9 8.29 -3.35 14.22
CA LYS A 9 7.69 -4.66 13.88
C LYS A 9 8.41 -5.38 12.73
N CYS A 10 9.03 -4.66 11.80
CA CYS A 10 9.92 -5.26 10.80
C CYS A 10 11.21 -5.78 11.44
N GLU A 11 11.82 -5.03 12.36
CA GLU A 11 13.04 -5.42 13.07
C GLU A 11 12.81 -6.65 13.97
N GLU A 12 11.66 -6.72 14.63
CA GLU A 12 11.20 -7.88 15.43
C GLU A 12 10.87 -9.11 14.57
N LYS A 13 10.96 -9.02 13.24
CA LYS A 13 10.60 -10.09 12.26
C LYS A 13 9.15 -10.55 12.33
N LEU A 14 8.29 -9.70 12.91
CA LEU A 14 6.85 -9.93 12.97
C LEU A 14 6.16 -9.46 11.69
N TRP A 15 6.69 -8.43 11.03
CA TRP A 15 6.16 -7.93 9.75
C TRP A 15 7.20 -7.99 8.63
N ASP A 16 7.00 -8.88 7.65
CA ASP A 16 7.89 -8.95 6.50
C ASP A 16 7.52 -7.87 5.47
N SER A 17 8.36 -6.83 5.37
CA SER A 17 8.29 -5.80 4.32
C SER A 17 8.34 -6.40 2.90
N MET A 18 7.79 -5.68 1.92
CA MET A 18 7.83 -6.09 0.51
C MET A 18 8.95 -5.43 -0.29
N ARG A 19 9.27 -6.02 -1.44
CA ARG A 19 10.15 -5.45 -2.46
C ARG A 19 9.43 -5.50 -3.80
N ALA A 20 9.44 -4.40 -4.55
CA ALA A 20 8.86 -4.33 -5.88
C ALA A 20 9.74 -5.00 -6.95
N SER A 21 11.05 -5.13 -6.71
CA SER A 21 12.01 -5.71 -7.64
C SER A 21 13.17 -6.41 -6.93
N ARG A 22 13.88 -7.29 -7.65
CA ARG A 22 15.14 -7.87 -7.16
C ARG A 22 16.17 -6.75 -6.98
N GLY A 23 16.77 -6.65 -5.80
CA GLY A 23 17.73 -5.58 -5.47
C GLY A 23 17.10 -4.24 -5.07
N GLY A 24 15.78 -4.05 -5.26
CA GLY A 24 15.09 -2.82 -4.87
C GLY A 24 14.99 -2.64 -3.35
N LEU A 25 14.78 -1.39 -2.91
CA LEU A 25 14.56 -1.06 -1.50
C LEU A 25 13.34 -1.80 -0.95
N ALA A 26 13.47 -2.29 0.28
CA ALA A 26 12.33 -2.87 0.99
C ALA A 26 11.45 -1.76 1.57
N PHE A 27 10.14 -1.92 1.49
CA PHE A 27 9.17 -0.97 2.03
C PHE A 27 8.01 -1.70 2.69
N SER A 28 7.47 -1.11 3.76
CA SER A 28 6.38 -1.68 4.57
C SER A 28 5.16 -0.78 4.63
N HIS A 29 5.30 0.49 4.28
CA HIS A 29 4.21 1.45 4.38
C HIS A 29 4.42 2.63 3.43
N LEU A 30 3.31 3.30 3.09
CA LEU A 30 3.28 4.60 2.44
C LEU A 30 2.33 5.49 3.24
N PHE A 31 2.83 6.65 3.66
CA PHE A 31 2.01 7.68 4.29
C PHE A 31 1.79 8.82 3.29
N PHE A 32 0.53 9.11 3.00
CA PHE A 32 0.16 10.37 2.35
C PHE A 32 -1.01 10.99 3.10
N ALA A 33 -0.86 12.25 3.51
CA ALA A 33 -1.81 12.93 4.38
C ALA A 33 -2.19 12.03 5.57
N ASN A 34 -3.47 11.66 5.68
CA ASN A 34 -4.02 10.91 6.80
C ASN A 34 -4.29 9.44 6.46
N ASP A 35 -3.88 8.98 5.27
CA ASP A 35 -4.24 7.66 4.75
C ASP A 35 -3.00 6.76 4.68
N PRO A 36 -2.71 5.96 5.73
CA PRO A 36 -1.62 5.00 5.69
C PRO A 36 -1.98 3.78 4.84
N ILE A 37 -1.09 3.37 3.94
CA ILE A 37 -1.15 2.06 3.28
C ILE A 37 -0.06 1.18 3.87
N LEU A 38 -0.44 -0.01 4.34
CA LEU A 38 0.49 -1.05 4.74
C LEU A 38 0.77 -2.01 3.60
N PHE A 39 2.05 -2.36 3.46
CA PHE A 39 2.54 -3.30 2.48
C PHE A 39 3.29 -4.45 3.18
N ALA A 40 2.88 -5.67 2.87
CA ALA A 40 3.45 -6.88 3.43
C ALA A 40 3.72 -7.91 2.32
N LYS A 41 4.71 -8.77 2.54
CA LYS A 41 4.90 -9.98 1.75
C LYS A 41 3.77 -10.98 2.03
N GLY A 42 3.18 -11.59 1.00
CA GLY A 42 2.19 -12.66 1.18
C GLY A 42 2.86 -13.94 1.67
N ASN A 43 2.84 -14.19 2.99
CA ASN A 43 3.39 -15.39 3.62
C ASN A 43 2.65 -15.70 4.94
N MET A 44 3.00 -16.80 5.59
CA MET A 44 2.32 -17.24 6.81
C MET A 44 2.53 -16.30 8.02
N LYS A 45 3.61 -15.51 8.03
CA LYS A 45 3.84 -14.53 9.10
C LYS A 45 2.89 -13.35 8.98
N ASN A 46 2.70 -12.86 7.76
CA ASN A 46 1.79 -11.76 7.45
C ASN A 46 0.37 -12.27 7.14
N CYS A 47 -0.07 -13.34 7.82
CA CYS A 47 -1.41 -13.89 7.63
C CYS A 47 -2.49 -12.91 8.10
N THR A 48 -3.75 -13.21 7.77
CA THR A 48 -4.89 -12.36 8.11
C THR A 48 -5.00 -12.08 9.62
N ASP A 49 -4.80 -13.10 10.46
CA ASP A 49 -4.90 -12.95 11.92
C ASP A 49 -3.85 -11.98 12.46
N PHE A 50 -2.61 -12.09 11.97
CA PHE A 50 -1.53 -11.17 12.34
C PHE A 50 -1.78 -9.75 11.79
N ARG A 51 -2.33 -9.63 10.58
CA ARG A 51 -2.73 -8.33 10.01
C ARG A 51 -3.74 -7.63 10.91
N GLU A 52 -4.74 -8.35 11.40
CA GLU A 52 -5.77 -7.80 12.30
C GLU A 52 -5.20 -7.38 13.66
N GLU A 53 -4.30 -8.18 14.23
CA GLU A 53 -3.58 -7.83 15.47
C GLU A 53 -2.76 -6.55 15.28
N LEU A 54 -2.00 -6.48 14.18
CA LEU A 54 -1.18 -5.30 13.88
C LEU A 54 -2.07 -4.06 13.66
N CYS A 55 -3.18 -4.19 12.93
CA CYS A 55 -4.16 -3.11 12.77
C CYS A 55 -4.66 -2.57 14.11
N LYS A 56 -4.97 -3.45 15.08
CA LYS A 56 -5.38 -3.06 16.43
C LYS A 56 -4.29 -2.30 17.17
N VAL A 57 -3.05 -2.81 17.16
CA VAL A 57 -1.90 -2.18 17.83
C VAL A 57 -1.59 -0.81 17.24
N LEU A 58 -1.68 -0.69 15.91
CA LEU A 58 -1.38 0.54 15.18
C LEU A 58 -2.55 1.54 15.16
N GLY A 59 -3.75 1.15 15.63
CA GLY A 59 -4.94 1.99 15.61
C GLY A 59 -5.46 2.29 14.21
N ILE A 60 -5.27 1.37 13.26
CA ILE A 60 -5.70 1.52 11.86
C ILE A 60 -6.68 0.42 11.47
N THR A 61 -7.63 0.72 10.58
CA THR A 61 -8.61 -0.26 10.10
C THR A 61 -8.09 -0.93 8.83
N SER A 62 -8.11 -2.27 8.77
CA SER A 62 -7.81 -3.01 7.55
C SER A 62 -8.88 -2.74 6.49
N THR A 63 -8.50 -2.22 5.33
CA THR A 63 -9.41 -2.04 4.20
C THR A 63 -9.17 -3.15 3.17
N PRO A 64 -10.16 -4.03 2.89
CA PRO A 64 -9.99 -5.13 1.94
C PRO A 64 -9.91 -4.68 0.48
N ASN A 65 -10.37 -3.47 0.17
CA ASN A 65 -10.31 -2.88 -1.17
C ASN A 65 -9.89 -1.41 -1.09
N LEU A 66 -8.69 -1.11 -1.57
CA LEU A 66 -8.11 0.23 -1.54
C LEU A 66 -8.70 1.19 -2.59
N GLY A 67 -9.52 0.70 -3.52
CA GLY A 67 -10.18 1.52 -4.53
C GLY A 67 -9.20 2.40 -5.30
N LYS A 68 -9.32 3.73 -5.13
CA LYS A 68 -8.38 4.72 -5.66
C LYS A 68 -7.57 5.34 -4.53
N TYR A 69 -6.25 5.43 -4.70
CA TYR A 69 -5.35 6.15 -3.82
C TYR A 69 -4.51 7.12 -4.63
N LEU A 70 -4.39 8.37 -4.17
CA LEU A 70 -3.77 9.47 -4.94
C LEU A 70 -4.40 9.69 -6.33
N GLY A 71 -5.67 9.31 -6.50
CA GLY A 71 -6.36 9.34 -7.79
C GLY A 71 -6.04 8.16 -8.71
N PHE A 72 -5.18 7.22 -8.30
CA PHE A 72 -4.83 6.02 -9.06
C PHE A 72 -5.61 4.81 -8.54
N PRO A 73 -6.26 4.01 -9.42
CA PRO A 73 -6.82 2.72 -9.03
C PRO A 73 -5.71 1.78 -8.52
N LEU A 74 -5.82 1.32 -7.27
CA LEU A 74 -4.90 0.33 -6.70
C LEU A 74 -5.43 -1.07 -7.01
N LYS A 75 -4.97 -1.66 -8.12
CA LYS A 75 -5.30 -3.03 -8.53
C LYS A 75 -4.22 -4.01 -8.05
N HIS A 76 -4.63 -5.11 -7.44
CA HIS A 76 -3.70 -6.11 -6.89
C HIS A 76 -3.05 -7.04 -7.94
N LEU A 77 -3.61 -7.16 -9.15
CA LEU A 77 -3.06 -7.94 -10.27
C LEU A 77 -3.64 -7.45 -11.62
N GLY A 78 -2.91 -7.70 -12.72
CA GLY A 78 -3.44 -7.58 -14.08
C GLY A 78 -3.57 -6.15 -14.62
N SER A 79 -2.70 -5.23 -14.19
CA SER A 79 -2.76 -3.86 -14.70
C SER A 79 -2.34 -3.81 -16.18
N THR A 80 -3.18 -3.18 -17.00
CA THR A 80 -2.91 -2.95 -18.43
C THR A 80 -2.69 -1.47 -18.68
N SER A 81 -2.09 -1.11 -19.82
CA SER A 81 -1.93 0.30 -20.19
C SER A 81 -3.26 1.07 -20.23
N GLN A 82 -4.38 0.39 -20.49
CA GLN A 82 -5.72 0.99 -20.51
C GLN A 82 -6.17 1.48 -19.12
N ASP A 83 -5.61 0.93 -18.04
CA ASP A 83 -5.92 1.37 -16.67
C ASP A 83 -5.48 2.80 -16.39
N PHE A 84 -4.59 3.36 -17.24
CA PHE A 84 -4.10 4.72 -17.15
C PHE A 84 -4.85 5.70 -18.07
N ASN A 85 -5.88 5.25 -18.80
CA ASN A 85 -6.67 6.12 -19.69
C ASN A 85 -7.26 7.34 -18.97
N PHE A 86 -7.64 7.20 -17.70
CA PHE A 86 -8.14 8.32 -16.89
C PHE A 86 -7.13 9.47 -16.76
N VAL A 87 -5.81 9.19 -16.84
CA VAL A 87 -4.76 10.21 -16.82
C VAL A 87 -4.78 10.96 -18.15
N VAL A 88 -4.86 10.23 -19.26
CA VAL A 88 -4.92 10.81 -20.62
C VAL A 88 -6.14 11.71 -20.77
N GLU A 89 -7.32 11.21 -20.39
CA GLU A 89 -8.57 11.98 -20.40
C GLU A 89 -8.45 13.26 -19.55
N ARG A 90 -7.87 13.16 -18.35
CA ARG A 90 -7.68 14.32 -17.47
C ARG A 90 -6.73 15.36 -18.05
N VAL A 91 -5.67 14.93 -18.74
CA VAL A 91 -4.75 15.84 -19.42
C VAL A 91 -5.43 16.52 -20.61
N GLN A 92 -6.15 15.76 -21.44
CA GLN A 92 -6.87 16.29 -22.59
C GLN A 92 -7.93 17.32 -22.18
N ASN A 93 -8.71 17.04 -21.14
CA ASN A 93 -9.72 17.97 -20.63
C ASN A 93 -9.11 19.28 -20.11
N LYS A 94 -7.85 19.26 -19.61
CA LYS A 94 -7.14 20.47 -19.20
C LYS A 94 -6.59 21.28 -20.37
N LEU A 95 -6.36 20.67 -21.52
CA LEU A 95 -5.84 21.33 -22.72
C LEU A 95 -6.96 21.95 -23.59
N GLN A 96 -8.21 21.55 -23.36
CA GLN A 96 -9.39 22.09 -24.07
C GLN A 96 -9.93 23.39 -23.46
N GLY A 97 -9.27 23.94 -22.42
CA GLY A 97 -9.61 25.20 -21.76
C GLY A 97 -8.47 26.20 -21.82
#